data_AF-A0A6V7KJW0-F1
#
_entry.id   AF-A0A6V7KJW0-F1
#
_cell.length_a   1.000
_cell.length_b   1.000
_cell.length_c   1.000
_cell.angle_alpha   90.00
_cell.angle_beta   90.00
_cell.angle_gamma   90.00
#
_symmetry.space_group_name_H-M   'P 1'
#
loop_
_entity.id
_entity.type
_entity.pdbx_description
1 polymer ?
#
loop_
_entity_poly.entity_id
_entity_poly.type
_entity_poly.pdbx_seq_one_letter_code
_entity_poly.pdbx_strand_id
1 'polypeptide(L)' 'LKFGLYQVDFNDPERKRVPRASVDWLRRVMAERRLISPDD' A
#
# COMPACT_ATOMS: atom_id res chain seq x y z
N LEU A 1 -3.30 -16.15 1.50
CA LEU A 1 -2.84 -14.91 2.18
C LEU A 1 -2.30 -13.94 1.13
N LYS A 2 -2.61 -12.63 1.21
CA LYS A 2 -2.12 -11.61 0.26
C LYS A 2 -1.19 -10.62 0.99
N PHE A 3 0.11 -10.66 0.67
CA PHE A 3 1.15 -9.87 1.35
C PHE A 3 1.55 -8.58 0.63
N GLY A 4 1.12 -8.39 -0.63
CA GLY A 4 1.47 -7.21 -1.41
C GLY A 4 0.84 -5.93 -0.86
N LEU A 5 1.60 -4.82 -0.96
CA LEU A 5 1.11 -3.46 -0.72
C LEU A 5 0.07 -3.06 -1.78
N TYR A 6 0.22 -3.54 -3.01
CA TYR A 6 -0.77 -3.36 -4.08
C TYR A 6 -1.63 -4.60 -4.20
N GLN A 7 -2.93 -4.39 -4.37
CA GLN A 7 -3.84 -5.42 -4.82
C GLN A 7 -3.69 -5.61 -6.32
N VAL A 8 -3.66 -6.87 -6.74
CA VAL A 8 -3.74 -7.28 -8.14
C VAL A 8 -5.01 -8.09 -8.32
N ASP A 9 -5.77 -7.77 -9.36
CA ASP A 9 -6.81 -8.65 -9.88
C ASP A 9 -6.18 -9.66 -10.84
N PHE A 10 -6.29 -10.95 -10.52
CA PHE A 10 -5.75 -12.04 -11.33
C PHE A 10 -6.74 -12.54 -12.39
N ASN A 11 -7.96 -12.00 -12.41
CA ASN A 11 -8.93 -12.27 -13.47
C ASN A 11 -8.84 -11.24 -14.60
N ASP A 12 -8.38 -10.01 -14.32
CA ASP A 12 -8.11 -8.98 -15.33
C ASP A 12 -6.79 -9.30 -16.08
N PRO A 13 -6.79 -9.54 -17.40
CA PRO A 13 -5.58 -9.84 -18.17
C PRO A 13 -4.52 -8.73 -18.11
N GLU A 14 -4.92 -7.47 -17.87
CA GLU A 14 -3.99 -6.35 -17.71
C GLU A 14 -3.32 -6.33 -16.32
N ARG A 15 -3.81 -7.16 -15.39
CA ARG A 15 -3.28 -7.32 -14.02
C ARG A 15 -3.07 -5.98 -13.33
N LYS A 16 -4.09 -5.11 -13.38
CA LYS A 16 -4.03 -3.77 -12.80
C LYS A 16 -3.66 -3.82 -11.33
N ARG A 17 -2.75 -2.92 -10.95
CA ARG A 17 -2.24 -2.76 -9.57
C ARG A 17 -2.99 -1.62 -8.92
N VAL A 18 -3.76 -1.93 -7.88
CA VAL A 18 -4.53 -0.95 -7.11
C VAL A 18 -3.87 -0.77 -5.73
N PRO A 19 -3.50 0.45 -5.32
CA PRO A 19 -2.88 0.67 -4.01
C PRO A 19 -3.83 0.28 -2.88
N ARG A 20 -3.31 -0.36 -1.83
CA ARG A 20 -4.03 -0.57 -0.58
C ARG A 20 -3.70 0.55 0.39
N ALA A 21 -4.51 0.71 1.44
CA ALA A 21 -4.28 1.70 2.49
C ALA A 21 -2.87 1.62 3.11
N SER A 22 -2.27 0.42 3.18
CA SER A 22 -0.90 0.23 3.67
C SER A 22 0.16 0.93 2.79
N VAL A 23 -0.10 1.15 1.50
CA VAL A 23 0.79 1.92 0.61
C VAL A 23 0.84 3.36 1.07
N ASP A 24 -0.31 3.96 1.37
CA ASP A 24 -0.38 5.38 1.71
C ASP A 24 0.25 5.65 3.08
N TRP A 25 0.03 4.77 4.06
CA TRP A 25 0.75 4.84 5.33
C TRP A 25 2.27 4.70 5.14
N LEU A 26 2.72 3.70 4.36
CA LEU A 26 4.15 3.49 4.13
C LEU A 26 4.79 4.67 3.38
N ARG A 27 4.10 5.28 2.42
CA ARG A 27 4.56 6.48 1.71
C ARG A 27 4.84 7.63 2.68
N ARG A 28 3.92 7.87 3.63
CA ARG A 28 4.12 8.92 4.65
C ARG A 28 5.30 8.61 5.55
N VAL A 29 5.42 7.37 6.03
CA VAL A 29 6.57 6.92 6.85
C VAL A 29 7.90 7.14 6.12
N MET A 30 7.97 6.80 4.84
CA MET A 30 9.18 7.00 4.02
C MET A 30 9.51 8.49 3.81
N ALA A 31 8.49 9.33 3.61
CA ALA A 31 8.66 10.77 3.42
C ALA A 31 9.12 11.47 4.71
N GLU A 32 8.52 11.13 5.84
CA GLU A 32 8.83 11.73 7.15
C GLU A 32 10.05 11.09 7.83
N ARG A 33 10.52 9.95 7.32
CA ARG A 33 11.63 9.15 7.90
C ARG A 33 11.42 8.80 9.38
N ARG A 34 10.15 8.64 9.78
CA ARG A 34 9.73 8.23 11.12
C ARG A 34 8.49 7.34 11.02
N LEU A 35 8.26 6.53 12.05
CA LEU A 35 7.00 5.81 12.19
C LEU A 35 5.88 6.80 12.52
N ILE A 36 4.73 6.64 11.86
CA ILE A 36 3.56 7.50 12.03
C ILE A 36 2.52 6.73 12.83
N SER A 37 2.14 7.28 13.98
CA SER A 37 1.08 6.76 14.83
C SER A 37 -0.28 7.26 14.33
N PRO A 38 -1.39 6.57 14.66
CA PRO A 38 -2.74 7.06 14.34
C PRO A 38 -3.05 8.44 14.94
N ASP A 39 -2.33 8.80 16.01
CA ASP A 39 -2.49 10.04 16.77
C ASP A 39 -1.67 11.23 16.20
N ASP A 40 -0.88 11.00 15.15
CA ASP A 40 -0.06 12.02 14.43
C ASP A 40 -0.81 12.73 13.28
#